data_AF-A0A498N661-F1
#
_entry.id   AF-A0A498N661-F1
#
_cell.length_a   1.000
_cell.length_b   1.000
_cell.length_c   1.000
_cell.angle_alpha   90.00
_cell.angle_beta   90.00
_cell.angle_gamma   90.00
#
_symmetry.space_group_name_H-M   'P 1'
#
loop_
_entity.id
_entity.type
_entity.pdbx_description
1 polymer ?
#
loop_
_entity_poly.entity_id
_entity_poly.type
_entity_poly.pdbx_seq_one_letter_code
_entity_poly.pdbx_strand_id
1 'polypeptide(L)'
;MAQPQIQQPFKLVERIVKNAFQFRRKHCRRGLEMLFPESQRQELTEELLRSADVDPTLRPTEISISEFRALADAYSKLCKEDQGLTDYDFREELKLRHQAKRQLGGNRRGLHLHKTTEENVNDKH
;
A
#
# COMPACT_ATOMS: atom_id res chain seq x y z
N MET A 1 -13.71 17.04 33.36
CA MET A 1 -14.04 15.92 32.46
C MET A 1 -13.03 15.92 31.32
N ALA A 2 -12.34 14.81 31.06
CA ALA A 2 -11.37 14.73 29.97
C ALA A 2 -12.09 14.39 28.66
N GLN A 3 -12.09 15.30 27.69
CA GLN A 3 -12.57 15.02 26.34
C GLN A 3 -11.40 14.49 25.48
N PRO A 4 -11.62 13.47 24.63
CA PRO A 4 -10.58 12.98 23.76
C PRO A 4 -10.21 14.07 22.76
N GLN A 5 -8.90 14.22 22.53
CA GLN A 5 -8.44 15.17 21.53
C GLN A 5 -8.85 14.75 20.12
N ILE A 6 -9.13 13.47 19.83
CA ILE A 6 -9.52 13.02 18.49
C ILE A 6 -10.93 12.45 18.60
N GLN A 7 -11.88 13.04 17.87
CA GLN A 7 -13.31 12.68 17.89
C GLN A 7 -13.65 11.55 16.89
N GLN A 8 -12.66 10.79 16.45
CA GLN A 8 -12.82 9.67 15.51
C GLN A 8 -12.85 8.33 16.24
N PRO A 9 -13.44 7.28 15.63
CA PRO A 9 -13.43 5.94 16.21
C PRO A 9 -12.00 5.47 16.53
N PHE A 10 -11.80 4.92 17.74
CA PHE A 10 -10.46 4.49 18.19
C PHE A 10 -9.78 3.55 17.19
N LYS A 11 -10.52 2.64 16.55
CA LYS A 11 -9.98 1.71 15.55
C LYS A 11 -9.39 2.41 14.33
N LEU A 12 -10.00 3.49 13.89
CA LEU A 12 -9.51 4.29 12.76
C LEU A 12 -8.21 5.00 13.16
N VAL A 13 -8.21 5.66 14.31
CA VAL A 13 -7.02 6.36 14.83
C VAL A 13 -5.87 5.38 15.08
N GLU A 14 -6.16 4.25 15.73
CA GLU A 14 -5.21 3.17 16.00
C GLU A 14 -4.57 2.67 14.71
N ARG A 15 -5.35 2.47 13.65
CA ARG A 15 -4.87 2.03 12.34
C ARG A 15 -3.92 3.05 11.73
N ILE A 16 -4.28 4.33 11.72
CA ILE A 16 -3.42 5.41 11.17
C ILE A 16 -2.11 5.49 11.94
N VAL A 17 -2.18 5.54 13.28
CA VAL A 17 -0.99 5.63 14.14
C VAL A 17 -0.10 4.41 13.94
N LYS A 18 -0.65 3.19 13.94
CA LYS A 18 0.15 1.96 13.69
C LYS A 18 0.88 2.00 12.36
N ASN A 19 0.21 2.43 11.28
CA ASN A 19 0.82 2.50 9.95
C ASN A 19 1.86 3.62 9.87
N ALA A 20 1.57 4.81 10.38
CA ALA A 20 2.52 5.92 10.44
C ALA A 20 3.81 5.50 11.18
N PHE A 21 3.68 4.81 12.32
CA PHE A 21 4.82 4.37 13.13
C PHE A 21 5.48 3.06 12.67
N GLN A 22 4.98 2.40 11.62
CA GLN A 22 5.54 1.16 11.10
C GLN A 22 7.01 1.33 10.67
N PHE A 23 7.34 2.48 10.07
CA PHE A 23 8.68 2.78 9.57
C PHE A 23 9.29 3.99 10.26
N ARG A 24 9.68 3.84 11.54
CA ARG A 24 10.25 4.93 12.37
C ARG A 24 11.48 5.64 11.79
N ARG A 25 12.21 4.99 10.88
CA ARG A 25 13.41 5.53 10.22
C ARG A 25 13.13 6.14 8.83
N LYS A 26 11.88 6.10 8.36
CA LYS A 26 11.44 6.64 7.06
C LYS A 26 10.49 7.82 7.30
N HIS A 27 10.19 8.56 6.23
CA HIS A 27 9.15 9.59 6.28
C HIS A 27 7.77 8.96 6.50
N CYS A 28 6.89 9.68 7.18
CA CYS A 28 5.55 9.25 7.55
C CYS A 28 4.72 8.80 6.35
N ARG A 29 4.91 9.45 5.19
CA ARG A 29 4.31 9.07 3.90
C ARG A 29 4.44 7.58 3.63
N ARG A 30 5.62 6.98 3.89
CA ARG A 30 5.84 5.56 3.61
C ARG A 30 4.99 4.63 4.47
N GLY A 31 4.70 5.03 5.69
CA GLY A 31 3.79 4.30 6.57
C GLY A 31 2.33 4.48 6.14
N LEU A 32 1.93 5.72 5.88
CA LEU A 32 0.56 6.07 5.47
C LEU A 32 0.16 5.45 4.13
N GLU A 33 1.12 5.28 3.21
CA GLU A 33 0.95 4.54 1.96
C GLU A 33 0.34 3.13 2.17
N MET A 34 0.60 2.48 3.31
CA MET A 34 0.08 1.14 3.61
C MET A 34 -1.41 1.14 3.99
N LEU A 35 -2.01 2.31 4.20
CA LEU A 35 -3.45 2.43 4.42
C LEU A 35 -4.26 2.23 3.14
N PHE A 36 -3.60 2.29 1.98
CA PHE A 36 -4.25 2.35 0.68
C PHE A 36 -3.83 1.19 -0.24
N PRO A 37 -4.75 0.74 -1.14
CA PRO A 37 -4.47 -0.25 -2.19
C PRO A 37 -3.34 0.20 -3.11
N GLU A 38 -2.56 -0.75 -3.64
CA GLU A 38 -1.42 -0.42 -4.52
C GLU A 38 -1.80 0.40 -5.76
N SER A 39 -3.01 0.21 -6.29
CA SER A 39 -3.53 0.91 -7.46
C SER A 39 -3.67 2.42 -7.25
N GLN A 40 -4.05 2.86 -6.05
CA GLN A 40 -4.39 4.27 -5.75
C GLN A 40 -3.53 4.86 -4.63
N ARG A 41 -2.54 4.11 -4.13
CA ARG A 41 -1.71 4.47 -2.99
C ARG A 41 -1.07 5.84 -3.10
N GLN A 42 -0.49 6.19 -4.25
CA GLN A 42 0.22 7.45 -4.41
C GLN A 42 -0.73 8.65 -4.33
N GLU A 43 -1.86 8.57 -5.04
CA GLU A 43 -2.87 9.63 -5.11
C GLU A 43 -3.55 9.84 -3.75
N LEU A 44 -4.10 8.78 -3.15
CA LEU A 44 -4.81 8.86 -1.88
C LEU A 44 -3.90 9.26 -0.70
N THR A 45 -2.62 8.86 -0.73
CA THR A 45 -1.67 9.30 0.32
C THR A 45 -1.35 10.78 0.19
N GLU A 46 -1.16 11.27 -1.04
CA GLU A 46 -0.92 12.69 -1.27
C GLU A 46 -2.14 13.52 -0.88
N GLU A 47 -3.34 13.06 -1.25
CA GLU A 47 -4.59 13.69 -0.86
C GLU A 47 -4.80 13.69 0.65
N LEU A 48 -4.51 12.59 1.34
CA LEU A 48 -4.59 12.49 2.79
C LEU A 48 -3.66 13.51 3.47
N LEU A 49 -2.40 13.56 3.06
CA LEU A 49 -1.40 14.45 3.65
C LEU A 49 -1.73 15.92 3.37
N ARG A 50 -2.17 16.23 2.14
CA ARG A 50 -2.60 17.58 1.76
C ARG A 50 -3.84 18.02 2.53
N SER A 51 -4.83 17.13 2.68
CA SER A 51 -6.07 17.42 3.41
C SER A 51 -5.86 17.57 4.91
N ALA A 52 -4.86 16.87 5.46
CA ALA A 52 -4.48 16.95 6.86
C ALA A 52 -3.47 18.07 7.17
N ASP A 53 -2.97 18.77 6.15
CA ASP A 53 -1.90 19.78 6.26
C ASP A 53 -0.65 19.23 6.97
N VAL A 54 -0.26 18.00 6.64
CA VAL A 54 0.90 17.32 7.21
C VAL A 54 2.02 17.23 6.19
N ASP A 55 3.23 17.67 6.57
CA ASP A 55 4.39 17.59 5.70
C ASP A 55 4.80 16.11 5.46
N PRO A 56 4.84 15.66 4.18
CA PRO A 56 5.15 14.28 3.81
C PRO A 56 6.59 13.85 4.17
N THR A 57 7.48 14.79 4.48
CA THR A 57 8.89 14.54 4.81
C THR A 57 9.13 14.32 6.30
N LEU A 58 8.13 14.63 7.14
CA LEU A 58 8.22 14.44 8.59
C LEU A 58 8.40 12.97 8.95
N ARG A 59 9.15 12.72 10.02
CA ARG A 59 9.24 11.42 10.65
C ARG A 59 7.99 11.18 11.50
N PRO A 60 7.60 9.92 11.72
CA PRO A 60 6.44 9.61 12.57
C PRO A 60 6.52 10.19 13.99
N THR A 61 7.73 10.38 14.52
CA THR A 61 7.98 10.98 15.83
C THR A 61 7.83 12.50 15.88
N GLU A 62 7.84 13.15 14.71
CA GLU A 62 7.73 14.61 14.57
C GLU A 62 6.28 15.05 14.37
N ILE A 63 5.36 14.10 14.15
CA ILE A 63 3.92 14.36 14.01
C ILE A 63 3.29 14.56 15.38
N SER A 64 2.66 15.71 15.55
CA SER A 64 1.89 16.12 16.71
C SER A 64 0.53 15.44 16.81
N ILE A 65 -0.09 15.52 17.99
CA ILE A 65 -1.44 14.96 18.21
C ILE A 65 -2.50 15.68 17.35
N SER A 66 -2.32 16.99 17.11
CA SER A 66 -3.21 17.77 16.25
C SER A 66 -3.13 17.33 14.79
N GLU A 67 -1.94 16.98 14.30
CA GLU A 67 -1.77 16.42 12.96
C GLU A 67 -2.36 15.01 12.87
N PHE A 68 -2.22 14.18 13.90
CA PHE A 68 -2.92 12.89 13.96
C PHE A 68 -4.44 13.03 13.97
N ARG A 69 -4.98 14.08 14.62
CA ARG A 69 -6.41 14.44 14.52
C ARG A 69 -6.78 14.74 13.07
N ALA A 70 -6.03 15.63 12.42
CA ALA A 70 -6.29 16.02 11.04
C ALA A 70 -6.21 14.83 10.07
N LEU A 71 -5.21 13.95 10.24
CA LEU A 71 -5.09 12.70 9.49
C LEU A 71 -6.28 11.78 9.70
N ALA A 72 -6.75 11.64 10.95
CA ALA A 72 -7.93 10.82 11.26
C ALA A 72 -9.20 11.40 10.63
N ASP A 73 -9.38 12.71 10.67
CA ASP A 73 -10.53 13.39 10.07
C ASP A 73 -10.51 13.29 8.54
N ALA A 74 -9.34 13.49 7.92
CA ALA A 74 -9.17 13.37 6.47
C ALA A 74 -9.37 11.92 5.99
N TYR A 75 -8.78 10.94 6.68
CA TYR A 75 -8.98 9.53 6.35
C TYR A 75 -10.43 9.08 6.53
N SER A 76 -11.11 9.58 7.57
CA SER A 76 -12.54 9.33 7.78
C SER A 76 -13.41 9.86 6.62
N LYS A 77 -13.03 10.97 5.98
CA LYS A 77 -13.69 11.46 4.76
C LYS A 77 -13.44 10.53 3.57
N LEU A 78 -12.19 10.13 3.34
CA LEU A 78 -11.84 9.18 2.27
C LEU A 78 -12.60 7.85 2.42
N CYS A 79 -12.72 7.31 3.64
CA CYS A 79 -13.50 6.10 3.91
C CYS A 79 -15.01 6.26 3.68
N LYS A 80 -15.55 7.48 3.74
CA LYS A 80 -16.96 7.74 3.40
C LYS A 80 -17.20 7.75 1.89
N GLU A 81 -16.20 8.17 1.12
CA GLU A 81 -16.25 8.20 -0.35
C GLU A 81 -15.96 6.81 -0.95
N ASP A 82 -15.02 6.08 -0.37
CA ASP A 82 -14.72 4.69 -0.74
C ASP A 82 -14.81 3.78 0.49
N GLN A 83 -15.95 3.08 0.62
CA GLN A 83 -16.18 2.12 1.70
C GLN A 83 -15.16 0.98 1.71
N GLY A 84 -14.55 0.65 0.55
CA GLY A 84 -13.53 -0.39 0.43
C GLY A 84 -12.27 -0.10 1.23
N LEU A 85 -11.97 1.17 1.53
CA LEU A 85 -10.81 1.56 2.34
C LEU A 85 -10.96 1.16 3.81
N THR A 86 -12.19 1.11 4.31
CA THR A 86 -12.49 0.82 5.73
C THR A 86 -12.06 -0.60 6.10
N ASP A 87 -12.31 -1.57 5.22
CA ASP A 87 -12.01 -2.99 5.44
C ASP A 87 -10.72 -3.45 4.76
N TYR A 88 -10.04 -2.56 4.03
CA TYR A 88 -8.79 -2.89 3.35
C TYR A 88 -7.66 -3.27 4.33
N ASP A 89 -7.03 -4.43 4.11
CA ASP A 89 -5.82 -4.86 4.83
C ASP A 89 -4.68 -5.14 3.84
N PHE A 90 -3.65 -4.30 3.86
CA PHE A 90 -2.47 -4.44 3.00
C PHE A 90 -1.74 -5.78 3.20
N ARG A 91 -1.88 -6.43 4.36
CA ARG A 91 -1.24 -7.73 4.63
C ARG A 91 -1.89 -8.83 3.81
N GLU A 92 -3.20 -8.75 3.59
CA GLU A 92 -3.92 -9.69 2.72
C GLU A 92 -3.53 -9.48 1.26
N GLU A 93 -3.43 -8.23 0.80
CA GLU A 93 -2.92 -7.93 -0.55
C GLU A 93 -1.51 -8.50 -0.75
N LEU A 94 -0.62 -8.31 0.22
CA LEU A 94 0.74 -8.85 0.16
C LEU A 94 0.77 -10.39 0.12
N LYS A 95 -0.12 -11.06 0.87
CA LYS A 95 -0.26 -12.53 0.84
C LYS A 95 -0.70 -13.00 -0.54
N LEU A 96 -1.71 -12.36 -1.13
CA LEU A 96 -2.21 -12.69 -2.47
C LEU A 96 -1.11 -12.48 -3.52
N ARG A 97 -0.37 -11.37 -3.45
CA ARG A 97 0.77 -11.10 -4.34
C ARG A 97 1.86 -12.16 -4.21
N HIS A 98 2.20 -12.59 -2.99
CA HIS A 98 3.18 -13.67 -2.77
C HIS A 98 2.67 -15.03 -3.23
N GLN A 99 1.36 -15.31 -3.12
CA GLN A 99 0.76 -16.53 -3.67
C GLN A 99 0.78 -16.52 -5.21
N ALA A 100 0.37 -15.41 -5.84
CA ALA A 100 0.40 -15.25 -7.30
C ALA A 100 1.83 -15.40 -7.86
N LYS A 101 2.84 -14.79 -7.21
CA LYS A 101 4.25 -14.96 -7.59
C LYS A 101 4.73 -16.42 -7.47
N ARG A 102 4.28 -17.15 -6.45
CA ARG A 102 4.60 -18.59 -6.30
C ARG A 102 3.96 -19.43 -7.41
N GLN A 103 2.72 -19.14 -7.78
CA GLN A 103 2.02 -19.82 -8.87
C GLN A 103 2.68 -19.54 -10.23
N LEU A 104 3.05 -18.28 -10.50
CA LEU A 104 3.77 -17.90 -11.73
C LEU A 104 5.22 -18.41 -11.77
N GLY A 105 5.88 -18.52 -10.62
CA GLY A 105 7.24 -19.07 -10.49
C GLY A 105 7.32 -20.59 -10.66
N GLY A 106 6.20 -21.31 -10.49
CA GLY A 106 6.11 -22.76 -10.73
C GLY A 106 6.16 -23.16 -12.20
N ASN A 107 5.88 -22.24 -13.14
CA ASN A 107 5.71 -22.56 -14.56
C ASN A 107 6.99 -22.39 -15.42
N ARG A 108 8.16 -22.11 -14.82
CA ARG A 108 9.45 -21.96 -15.55
C ARG A 108 10.36 -23.19 -15.51
N ARG A 109 9.80 -24.40 -15.37
CA ARG A 109 10.57 -25.67 -15.46
C ARG A 109 10.08 -26.61 -16.58
N GLY A 110 9.46 -26.06 -17.62
CA GLY A 110 8.82 -26.86 -18.67
C GLY A 110 9.00 -26.40 -20.13
N LEU A 111 9.97 -25.53 -20.44
CA LEU A 111 10.36 -25.30 -21.84
C LEU A 111 11.81 -25.76 -22.08
N HIS A 112 11.97 -27.08 -22.14
CA HIS A 112 13.07 -27.69 -22.87
C HIS A 112 12.55 -28.96 -23.54
N LEU A 113 12.11 -28.83 -24.80
CA LEU A 113 11.77 -29.92 -25.73
C LEU A 113 11.33 -29.21 -27.03
N HIS A 114 11.81 -29.44 -28.25
CA HIS A 114 12.73 -30.38 -28.89
C HIS A 114 13.42 -29.58 -30.01
N LYS A 115 14.74 -29.69 -30.18
CA LYS A 115 15.36 -29.51 -31.51
C LYS A 115 15.70 -30.91 -32.00
N THR A 116 14.76 -31.55 -32.68
CA THR A 116 15.03 -32.72 -33.52
C THR A 116 15.07 -32.25 -34.96
N THR A 117 16.31 -32.20 -35.44
CA THR A 117 16.88 -32.63 -36.73
C THR A 117 16.00 -32.90 -37.96
N GLU A 118 16.67 -32.71 -39.10
CA GLU A 118 16.45 -33.25 -40.46
C GLU A 118 15.63 -32.36 -41.41
N GLU A 119 16.27 -31.64 -42.36
CA GLU A 119 16.95 -32.04 -43.61
C GLU A 119 16.03 -31.69 -44.80
N ASN A 120 16.44 -30.80 -45.72
CA ASN A 120 16.70 -31.17 -47.12
C ASN A 120 17.14 -29.96 -47.99
N VAL A 121 18.36 -30.07 -48.50
CA VAL A 121 18.82 -29.95 -49.91
C VAL A 121 18.02 -29.09 -50.91
N ASN A 122 18.76 -28.20 -51.60
CA ASN A 122 18.93 -27.98 -53.06
C ASN A 122 19.20 -26.48 -53.32
N ASP A 123 19.94 -25.96 -54.29
CA ASP A 123 20.90 -26.42 -55.33
C ASP A 123 21.19 -25.15 -56.18
N LYS A 124 22.44 -24.97 -56.61
CA LYS A 124 22.95 -24.13 -57.74
C LYS A 124 22.50 -22.66 -57.88
N HIS A 125 23.39 -21.71 -58.09
CA HIS A 125 24.40 -21.63 -59.17
C HIS A 125 25.57 -20.73 -58.74
#